data_AF-A0A7J9HP37-F1
#
_entry.id   AF-A0A7J9HP37-F1
#
_cell.length_a   1.000
_cell.length_b   1.000
_cell.length_c   1.000
_cell.angle_alpha   90.00
_cell.angle_beta   90.00
_cell.angle_gamma   90.00
#
_symmetry.space_group_name_H-M   'P 1'
#
loop_
_entity.id
_entity.type
_entity.pdbx_description
1 polymer ?
#
loop_
_entity_poly.entity_id
_entity_poly.type
_entity_poly.pdbx_seq_one_letter_code
_entity_poly.pdbx_strand_id
1 'polypeptide(L)'
;IEGLIWSPRSGEANNHFDDWSSEEGPHSDFDGPTQGSTACVAIIRNKQLVVANAGDSRCVISRKGQAYNLSKDHKPELELEKDRILKAGGFIQVGRINGSLNLARAIGDVEFKQNKTLPAEKQIVTANPDINTVELCDDDEFLVLACDGIWDCMSSQQLVDYVREQLSSETKLSAICERVFDRCLAPTAGGEGCDNMTMILVQFKRPVGSGTLEEQQEQQLLTDQTATTDKSASGSGSGPESESGS
;
A
#
# COMPACT_ATOMS: atom_id res chain seq x y z
N ILE A 1 -27.14 7.41 15.60
CA ILE A 1 -26.04 7.84 16.51
C ILE A 1 -24.84 8.09 15.61
N GLU A 2 -24.93 9.15 14.81
CA GLU A 2 -23.90 9.55 13.85
C GLU A 2 -23.40 10.93 14.30
N GLY A 3 -22.18 10.97 14.81
CA GLY A 3 -21.46 12.20 15.11
C GLY A 3 -20.47 12.46 13.98
N LEU A 4 -20.80 13.41 13.10
CA LEU A 4 -19.89 13.99 12.13
C LEU A 4 -18.73 14.65 12.86
N ILE A 5 -17.53 14.06 12.80
CA ILE A 5 -16.29 14.75 13.15
C ILE A 5 -15.82 15.46 11.88
N TRP A 6 -16.15 16.75 11.79
CA TRP A 6 -15.58 17.69 10.83
C TRP A 6 -14.28 18.25 11.40
N SER A 7 -13.15 18.11 10.69
CA SER A 7 -11.87 18.72 11.07
C SER A 7 -11.47 19.73 10.00
N PRO A 8 -11.53 21.04 10.27
CA PRO A 8 -11.02 22.05 9.35
C PRO A 8 -9.64 22.50 9.82
N ARG A 9 -8.57 22.10 9.12
CA ARG A 9 -7.38 22.96 9.01
C ARG A 9 -6.88 22.94 7.57
N SER A 10 -7.53 23.78 6.76
CA SER A 10 -6.88 24.49 5.65
C SER A 10 -6.37 25.83 6.19
N GLY A 11 -5.23 26.29 5.67
CA GLY A 11 -4.46 27.40 6.20
C GLY A 11 -5.12 28.78 6.09
N GLU A 12 -4.60 29.66 6.95
CA GLU A 12 -4.51 31.12 6.81
C GLU A 12 -5.71 31.86 6.20
N ALA A 13 -6.67 32.23 7.04
CA ALA A 13 -7.38 33.52 6.93
C ALA A 13 -8.27 33.73 8.16
N ASN A 14 -7.72 34.28 9.23
CA ASN A 14 -8.32 35.29 10.10
C ASN A 14 -7.58 35.31 11.43
N ASN A 15 -7.35 36.52 11.93
CA ASN A 15 -6.67 36.84 13.18
C ASN A 15 -7.52 36.46 14.41
N HIS A 16 -8.04 35.23 14.44
CA HIS A 16 -8.81 34.69 15.54
C HIS A 16 -7.83 33.96 16.45
N PHE A 17 -7.56 34.54 17.62
CA PHE A 17 -6.89 33.82 18.69
C PHE A 17 -7.83 32.68 19.09
N ASP A 18 -7.37 31.43 18.93
CA ASP A 18 -8.08 30.26 19.41
C ASP A 18 -8.04 30.31 20.96
N ASP A 19 -8.97 31.04 21.57
CA ASP A 19 -9.17 31.12 23.02
C ASP A 19 -9.92 29.87 23.50
N TRP A 20 -9.26 28.71 23.36
CA TRP A 20 -9.67 27.51 24.08
C TRP A 20 -9.19 27.68 25.52
N SER A 21 -10.11 28.05 26.42
CA SER A 21 -9.86 27.93 27.85
C SER A 21 -9.41 26.51 28.16
N SER A 22 -8.25 26.36 28.80
CA SER A 22 -7.80 25.09 29.36
C SER A 22 -8.75 24.71 30.50
N GLU A 23 -9.93 24.20 30.17
CA GLU A 23 -10.79 23.58 31.16
C GLU A 23 -10.11 22.28 31.58
N GLU A 24 -9.34 22.37 32.67
CA GLU A 24 -8.85 21.22 33.43
C GLU A 24 -10.07 20.51 34.03
N GLY A 25 -10.69 19.65 33.22
CA GLY A 25 -11.70 18.72 33.69
C GLY A 25 -11.10 17.76 34.74
N PRO A 26 -11.92 17.03 35.51
CA PRO A 26 -11.49 16.13 36.60
C PRO A 26 -10.60 14.93 36.18
N HIS A 27 -10.13 14.91 34.93
CA HIS A 27 -9.15 13.99 34.36
C HIS A 27 -7.88 14.72 33.87
N SER A 28 -7.60 15.91 34.41
CA SER A 28 -6.48 16.80 34.09
C SER A 28 -5.08 16.19 34.25
N ASP A 29 -4.99 15.05 34.93
CA ASP A 29 -3.74 14.40 35.30
C ASP A 29 -3.34 13.32 34.27
N PHE A 30 -4.06 13.23 33.15
CA PHE A 30 -3.75 12.27 32.09
C PHE A 30 -2.59 12.79 31.23
N ASP A 31 -1.39 12.24 31.47
CA ASP A 31 -0.16 12.54 30.73
C ASP A 31 -0.18 12.12 29.25
N GLY A 32 -1.26 11.48 28.79
CA GLY A 32 -1.39 10.92 27.45
C GLY A 32 -1.10 9.43 27.38
N PRO A 33 -1.45 8.74 26.27
CA PRO A 33 -1.10 7.35 26.07
C PRO A 33 0.42 7.16 25.96
N THR A 34 0.95 6.23 26.75
CA THR A 34 2.34 5.75 26.67
C THR A 34 2.54 4.72 25.55
N GLN A 35 1.45 4.16 25.03
CA GLN A 35 1.49 3.26 23.89
C GLN A 35 1.51 4.04 22.58
N GLY A 36 2.22 3.48 21.60
CA GLY A 36 2.36 4.01 20.26
C GLY A 36 1.77 3.10 19.20
N SER A 37 1.52 3.66 18.02
CA SER A 37 1.17 2.90 16.83
C SER A 37 1.70 3.60 15.58
N THR A 38 2.21 2.80 14.64
CA THR A 38 2.52 3.28 13.29
C THR A 38 1.23 3.43 12.48
N ALA A 39 1.27 4.23 11.43
CA ALA A 39 0.17 4.36 10.49
C ALA A 39 0.72 4.46 9.07
N CYS A 40 0.39 3.46 8.25
CA CYS A 40 0.60 3.49 6.81
C CYS A 40 -0.77 3.43 6.13
N VAL A 41 -1.16 4.52 5.47
CA VAL A 41 -2.51 4.72 4.94
C VAL A 41 -2.43 4.93 3.44
N ALA A 42 -3.30 4.26 2.69
CA ALA A 42 -3.49 4.47 1.26
C ALA A 42 -4.95 4.88 0.97
N ILE A 43 -5.12 5.98 0.24
CA ILE A 43 -6.41 6.48 -0.22
C ILE A 43 -6.40 6.48 -1.74
N ILE A 44 -7.34 5.77 -2.35
CA ILE A 44 -7.54 5.75 -3.80
C ILE A 44 -8.81 6.52 -4.13
N ARG A 45 -8.69 7.54 -4.97
CA ARG A 45 -9.81 8.31 -5.52
C ARG A 45 -9.61 8.46 -7.01
N ASN A 46 -10.49 7.86 -7.81
CA ASN A 46 -10.33 7.77 -9.26
C ASN A 46 -8.97 7.12 -9.61
N LYS A 47 -8.13 7.81 -10.39
CA LYS A 47 -6.77 7.37 -10.73
C LYS A 47 -5.70 7.91 -9.77
N GLN A 48 -6.08 8.65 -8.73
CA GLN A 48 -5.10 9.19 -7.78
C GLN A 48 -4.96 8.25 -6.57
N LEU A 49 -3.72 7.88 -6.26
CA LEU A 49 -3.34 7.16 -5.05
C LEU A 49 -2.52 8.10 -4.15
N VAL A 50 -3.03 8.35 -2.94
CA VAL A 50 -2.35 9.11 -1.88
C VAL A 50 -1.92 8.14 -0.79
N VAL A 51 -0.63 8.14 -0.47
CA VAL A 51 -0.05 7.33 0.60
C VAL A 51 0.48 8.27 1.68
N ALA A 52 0.10 8.04 2.93
CA ALA A 52 0.61 8.75 4.10
C ALA A 52 1.24 7.74 5.07
N ASN A 53 2.48 7.99 5.51
CA ASN A 53 3.19 7.10 6.41
C ASN A 53 3.75 7.84 7.63
N ALA A 54 3.51 7.31 8.82
CA ALA A 54 4.17 7.68 10.06
C ALA A 54 4.56 6.40 10.80
N GLY A 55 5.85 6.06 10.78
CA GLY A 55 6.41 4.81 11.33
C GLY A 55 7.15 3.99 10.28
N ASP A 56 7.34 2.72 10.57
CA ASP A 56 8.12 1.75 9.78
C ASP A 56 7.29 0.60 9.18
N SER A 57 5.96 0.72 9.21
CA SER A 57 5.13 0.07 8.20
C SER A 57 5.43 0.66 6.81
N ARG A 58 5.17 -0.12 5.75
CA ARG A 58 5.50 0.28 4.37
C ARG A 58 4.40 -0.03 3.38
N CYS A 59 4.25 0.87 2.40
CA CYS A 59 3.38 0.73 1.24
C CYS A 59 4.22 0.62 -0.05
N VAL A 60 3.93 -0.41 -0.85
CA VAL A 60 4.66 -0.74 -2.07
C VAL A 60 3.65 -1.03 -3.18
N ILE A 61 3.88 -0.48 -4.38
CA ILE A 61 3.11 -0.80 -5.58
C ILE A 61 3.96 -1.65 -6.53
N SER A 62 3.36 -2.68 -7.12
CA SER A 62 3.93 -3.40 -8.26
C SER A 62 3.51 -2.73 -9.55
N ARG A 63 4.49 -2.35 -10.37
CA ARG A 63 4.27 -1.82 -11.72
C ARG A 63 5.19 -2.54 -12.70
N LYS A 64 4.62 -3.25 -13.67
CA LYS A 64 5.34 -4.17 -14.58
C LYS A 64 6.27 -5.16 -13.85
N GLY A 65 5.85 -5.66 -12.70
CA GLY A 65 6.65 -6.58 -11.88
C GLY A 65 7.83 -5.93 -11.16
N GLN A 66 7.94 -4.60 -11.13
CA GLN A 66 8.94 -3.89 -10.35
C GLN A 66 8.30 -3.26 -9.12
N ALA A 67 8.97 -3.34 -7.98
CA ALA A 67 8.54 -2.76 -6.73
C ALA A 67 8.88 -1.26 -6.68
N TYR A 68 7.86 -0.45 -6.43
CA TYR A 68 8.02 0.98 -6.16
C TYR A 68 7.54 1.26 -4.73
N ASN A 69 8.47 1.65 -3.86
CA ASN A 69 8.15 2.07 -2.51
C ASN A 69 7.41 3.41 -2.56
N LEU A 70 6.15 3.42 -2.12
CA LEU A 70 5.34 4.64 -2.06
C LEU A 70 5.47 5.36 -0.71
N SER A 71 6.00 4.68 0.30
CA SER A 71 6.38 5.25 1.59
C SER A 71 7.84 4.96 1.92
N LYS A 72 8.36 5.67 2.91
CA LYS A 72 9.67 5.43 3.52
C LYS A 72 9.51 5.14 5.00
N ASP A 73 10.21 4.13 5.48
CA ASP A 73 10.21 3.74 6.89
C ASP A 73 10.93 4.80 7.72
N HIS A 74 10.31 5.25 8.80
CA HIS A 74 10.87 6.28 9.66
C HIS A 74 11.75 5.66 10.75
N LYS A 75 12.99 5.31 10.37
CA LYS A 75 13.99 4.79 11.31
C LYS A 75 14.84 5.92 11.92
N PRO A 76 15.26 5.83 13.20
CA PRO A 76 15.98 6.91 13.88
C PRO A 76 17.28 7.34 13.20
N GLU A 77 17.94 6.43 12.48
CA GLU A 77 19.23 6.67 11.82
C GLU A 77 19.12 7.51 10.54
N LEU A 78 17.91 7.70 10.02
CA LEU A 78 17.70 8.54 8.85
C LEU A 78 18.06 9.99 9.18
N GLU A 79 18.83 10.63 8.31
CA GLU A 79 19.41 11.95 8.59
C GLU A 79 18.38 13.00 9.04
N LEU A 80 17.22 13.06 8.38
CA LEU A 80 16.13 13.98 8.75
C LEU A 80 15.53 13.67 10.12
N GLU A 81 15.36 12.38 10.45
CA GLU A 81 14.80 11.95 11.72
C GLU A 81 15.80 12.17 12.85
N LYS A 82 17.06 11.78 12.63
CA LYS A 82 18.18 11.98 13.55
C LYS A 82 18.37 13.46 13.90
N ASP A 83 18.38 14.34 12.89
CA ASP A 83 18.50 15.77 13.09
C ASP A 83 17.34 16.32 13.95
N ARG A 84 16.10 15.91 13.68
CA ARG A 84 14.93 16.28 14.49
C ARG A 84 15.08 15.79 15.94
N ILE A 85 15.41 14.50 16.14
CA ILE A 85 15.56 13.87 17.46
C ILE A 85 16.58 14.63 18.31
N LEU A 86 17.77 14.92 17.75
CA LEU A 86 18.83 15.63 18.45
C LEU A 86 18.44 17.09 18.76
N LYS A 87 17.82 17.80 17.82
CA LYS A 87 17.32 19.17 18.04
C LYS A 87 16.21 19.25 19.08
N ALA A 88 15.43 18.18 19.23
CA ALA A 88 14.40 18.05 20.25
C ALA A 88 14.94 17.69 21.64
N GLY A 89 16.26 17.45 21.77
CA GLY A 89 16.93 17.09 23.03
C GLY A 89 16.99 15.58 23.30
N GLY A 90 16.58 14.75 22.34
CA GLY A 90 16.73 13.29 22.41
C GLY A 90 18.12 12.83 21.97
N PHE A 91 18.36 11.53 22.09
CA PHE A 91 19.57 10.87 21.59
C PHE A 91 19.24 9.52 20.95
N ILE A 92 20.19 8.94 20.21
CA ILE A 92 20.06 7.62 19.60
C ILE A 92 21.14 6.71 20.16
N GLN A 93 20.74 5.56 20.70
CA GLN A 93 21.62 4.54 21.23
C GLN A 93 21.26 3.19 20.61
N VAL A 94 22.21 2.60 19.86
CA VAL A 94 22.02 1.30 19.18
C VAL A 94 20.72 1.27 18.35
N GLY A 95 20.50 2.34 17.58
CA GLY A 95 19.31 2.50 16.73
C GLY A 95 17.99 2.75 17.44
N ARG A 96 18.04 3.06 18.75
CA ARG A 96 16.85 3.37 19.55
C ARG A 96 16.88 4.80 20.06
N ILE A 97 15.77 5.50 19.91
CA ILE A 97 15.50 6.82 20.49
C ILE A 97 15.50 6.68 22.01
N ASN A 98 16.36 7.46 22.65
CA ASN A 98 16.60 7.45 24.09
C ASN A 98 16.86 6.02 24.65
N GLY A 99 17.40 5.11 23.82
CA GLY A 99 17.61 3.71 24.17
C GLY A 99 16.35 2.83 24.20
N SER A 100 15.17 3.38 23.92
CA SER A 100 13.88 2.69 24.05
C SER A 100 13.26 2.35 22.69
N LEU A 101 12.91 3.35 21.88
CA LEU A 101 12.06 3.18 20.69
C LEU A 101 12.87 3.03 19.40
N ASN A 102 12.63 1.99 18.60
CA ASN A 102 13.36 1.67 17.36
C ASN A 102 12.78 2.33 16.09
N LEU A 103 11.86 3.27 16.23
CA LEU A 103 11.23 4.01 15.14
C LEU A 103 11.07 5.49 15.52
N ALA A 104 10.96 6.36 14.51
CA ALA A 104 11.02 7.81 14.70
C ALA A 104 9.67 8.52 14.62
N ARG A 105 8.63 7.88 14.08
CA ARG A 105 7.31 8.50 13.91
C ARG A 105 6.18 7.55 14.32
N ALA A 106 5.26 8.03 15.15
CA ALA A 106 4.14 7.24 15.65
C ALA A 106 3.00 8.15 16.10
N ILE A 107 1.80 7.60 16.13
CA ILE A 107 0.66 8.12 16.89
C ILE A 107 0.78 7.59 18.32
N GLY A 108 0.42 8.38 19.34
CA GLY A 108 0.64 7.99 20.75
C GLY A 108 2.03 8.39 21.24
N ASP A 109 2.69 7.55 22.04
CA ASP A 109 4.06 7.78 22.56
C ASP A 109 4.25 9.18 23.16
N VAL A 110 3.29 9.62 23.98
CA VAL A 110 3.22 11.04 24.40
C VAL A 110 4.43 11.44 25.25
N GLU A 111 5.08 10.51 25.93
CA GLU A 111 6.32 10.76 26.68
C GLU A 111 7.44 11.37 25.82
N PHE A 112 7.47 11.10 24.51
CA PHE A 112 8.44 11.66 23.57
C PHE A 112 7.99 12.99 22.92
N LYS A 113 6.83 13.52 23.35
CA LYS A 113 6.12 14.65 22.72
C LYS A 113 5.81 15.80 23.67
N GLN A 114 6.44 15.81 24.84
CA GLN A 114 6.13 16.77 25.91
C GLN A 114 6.94 18.08 25.84
N ASN A 115 7.73 18.31 24.79
CA ASN A 115 8.51 19.53 24.69
C ASN A 115 7.60 20.73 24.38
N LYS A 116 7.34 21.56 25.42
CA LYS A 116 6.40 22.70 25.38
C LYS A 116 6.83 23.84 24.46
N THR A 117 8.10 23.89 24.03
CA THR A 117 8.62 24.97 23.17
C THR A 117 8.69 24.57 21.70
N LEU A 118 8.44 23.30 21.38
CA LEU A 118 8.47 22.77 20.02
C LEU A 118 7.06 22.48 19.51
N PRO A 119 6.80 22.72 18.22
CA PRO A 119 5.55 22.27 17.60
C PRO A 119 5.52 20.74 17.47
N ALA A 120 4.33 20.17 17.20
CA ALA A 120 4.09 18.72 17.20
C ALA A 120 4.97 17.94 16.19
N GLU A 121 5.31 18.56 15.06
CA GLU A 121 6.17 18.00 14.02
C GLU A 121 7.66 17.99 14.37
N LYS A 122 8.07 18.72 15.42
CA LYS A 122 9.48 18.85 15.86
C LYS A 122 9.78 18.15 17.18
N GLN A 123 8.84 17.35 17.69
CA GLN A 123 9.05 16.51 18.88
C GLN A 123 10.07 15.39 18.60
N ILE A 124 10.57 14.71 19.64
CA ILE A 124 11.53 13.60 19.50
C ILE A 124 10.92 12.50 18.60
N VAL A 125 9.69 12.10 18.92
CA VAL A 125 8.83 11.27 18.07
C VAL A 125 7.70 12.16 17.55
N THR A 126 7.35 12.07 16.28
CA THR A 126 6.23 12.85 15.72
C THR A 126 5.18 11.97 15.07
N ALA A 127 3.92 12.40 15.08
CA ALA A 127 2.84 11.79 14.30
C ALA A 127 2.71 12.40 12.89
N ASN A 128 3.55 13.38 12.54
CA ASN A 128 3.51 14.04 11.23
C ASN A 128 3.88 13.05 10.12
N PRO A 129 2.98 12.70 9.19
CA PRO A 129 3.27 11.70 8.17
C PRO A 129 4.05 12.31 7.00
N ASP A 130 4.85 11.48 6.34
CA ASP A 130 5.28 11.75 4.97
C ASP A 130 4.13 11.38 4.01
N ILE A 131 3.82 12.27 3.06
CA ILE A 131 2.73 12.08 2.10
C ILE A 131 3.30 12.01 0.68
N ASN A 132 2.92 10.97 -0.05
CA ASN A 132 3.25 10.76 -1.44
C ASN A 132 1.96 10.61 -2.26
N THR A 133 1.87 11.28 -3.42
CA THR A 133 0.71 11.19 -4.32
C THR A 133 1.18 10.76 -5.70
N VAL A 134 0.58 9.71 -6.23
CA VAL A 134 0.91 9.16 -7.55
C VAL A 134 -0.36 8.96 -8.40
N GLU A 135 -0.21 9.11 -9.70
CA GLU A 135 -1.24 8.74 -10.68
C GLU A 135 -1.09 7.24 -11.01
N LEU A 136 -2.17 6.49 -10.84
CA LEU A 136 -2.28 5.10 -11.25
C LEU A 136 -2.36 5.01 -12.77
N CYS A 137 -1.68 4.01 -13.32
CA CYS A 137 -1.70 3.69 -14.74
C CYS A 137 -2.01 2.19 -14.97
N ASP A 138 -2.24 1.83 -16.23
CA ASP A 138 -2.63 0.47 -16.60
C ASP A 138 -1.51 -0.57 -16.39
N ASP A 139 -0.31 -0.09 -16.10
CA ASP A 139 0.86 -0.90 -15.77
C ASP A 139 0.94 -1.29 -14.28
N ASP A 140 0.09 -0.70 -13.44
CA ASP A 140 -0.01 -1.01 -12.01
C ASP A 140 -0.81 -2.29 -11.79
N GLU A 141 -0.22 -3.22 -11.03
CA GLU A 141 -0.76 -4.59 -10.91
C GLU A 141 -1.44 -4.81 -9.58
N PHE A 142 -0.76 -4.43 -8.50
CA PHE A 142 -1.28 -4.53 -7.14
C PHE A 142 -0.52 -3.59 -6.19
N LEU A 143 -1.16 -3.29 -5.07
CA LEU A 143 -0.63 -2.52 -3.94
C LEU A 143 -0.53 -3.41 -2.72
N VAL A 144 0.56 -3.27 -1.97
CA VAL A 144 0.77 -3.93 -0.67
C VAL A 144 0.98 -2.88 0.40
N LEU A 145 0.28 -3.04 1.53
CA LEU A 145 0.61 -2.37 2.79
C LEU A 145 0.91 -3.46 3.81
N ALA A 146 2.02 -3.36 4.52
CA ALA A 146 2.33 -4.31 5.59
C ALA A 146 3.14 -3.64 6.71
N CYS A 147 3.15 -4.28 7.89
CA CYS A 147 4.03 -3.92 8.99
C CYS A 147 5.45 -4.47 8.78
N ASP A 148 6.39 -4.01 9.61
CA ASP A 148 7.78 -4.42 9.66
C ASP A 148 7.97 -5.93 9.90
N GLY A 149 7.04 -6.61 10.59
CA GLY A 149 7.04 -8.08 10.68
C GLY A 149 7.13 -8.81 9.33
N ILE A 150 6.71 -8.17 8.22
CA ILE A 150 6.94 -8.65 6.85
C ILE A 150 8.21 -8.05 6.24
N TRP A 151 8.41 -6.74 6.37
CA TRP A 151 9.49 -6.02 5.69
C TRP A 151 10.89 -6.29 6.24
N ASP A 152 10.98 -6.77 7.47
CA ASP A 152 12.22 -7.24 8.07
C ASP A 152 12.63 -8.61 7.50
N CYS A 153 11.67 -9.40 7.01
CA CYS A 153 11.92 -10.73 6.42
C CYS A 153 12.10 -10.68 4.90
N MET A 154 11.47 -9.70 4.24
CA MET A 154 11.43 -9.60 2.79
C MET A 154 11.65 -8.15 2.32
N SER A 155 12.58 -7.98 1.38
CA SER A 155 12.67 -6.73 0.63
C SER A 155 11.41 -6.49 -0.21
N SER A 156 11.16 -5.23 -0.57
CA SER A 156 10.02 -4.86 -1.40
C SER A 156 9.95 -5.63 -2.72
N GLN A 157 11.09 -5.84 -3.39
CA GLN A 157 11.13 -6.59 -4.65
C GLN A 157 10.87 -8.08 -4.43
N GLN A 158 11.45 -8.69 -3.40
CA GLN A 158 11.19 -10.10 -3.08
C GLN A 158 9.71 -10.35 -2.80
N LEU A 159 9.04 -9.45 -2.10
CA LEU A 159 7.60 -9.58 -1.84
C LEU A 159 6.78 -9.41 -3.13
N VAL A 160 7.11 -8.42 -3.97
CA VAL A 160 6.44 -8.21 -5.26
C VAL A 160 6.60 -9.43 -6.17
N ASP A 161 7.80 -9.96 -6.31
CA ASP A 161 8.07 -11.15 -7.13
C ASP A 161 7.26 -12.34 -6.64
N TYR A 162 7.24 -12.57 -5.33
CA TYR A 162 6.50 -13.67 -4.72
C TYR A 162 4.99 -13.53 -4.89
N VAL A 163 4.42 -12.35 -4.60
CA VAL A 163 2.99 -12.10 -4.80
C VAL A 163 2.60 -12.27 -6.27
N ARG A 164 3.42 -11.78 -7.20
CA ARG A 164 3.21 -11.92 -8.64
C ARG A 164 3.21 -13.40 -9.06
N GLU A 165 4.14 -14.20 -8.55
CA GLU A 165 4.17 -15.64 -8.76
C GLU A 165 2.88 -16.31 -8.25
N GLN A 166 2.46 -16.01 -7.02
CA GLN A 166 1.26 -16.60 -6.43
C GLN A 166 -0.02 -16.24 -7.18
N LEU A 167 -0.13 -15.00 -7.68
CA LEU A 167 -1.28 -14.53 -8.48
C LEU A 167 -1.47 -15.29 -9.80
N SER A 168 -0.47 -16.04 -10.27
CA SER A 168 -0.60 -16.88 -11.47
C SER A 168 -1.47 -18.13 -11.27
N SER A 169 -1.63 -18.58 -10.02
CA SER A 169 -2.29 -19.85 -9.69
C SER A 169 -3.35 -19.73 -8.58
N GLU A 170 -3.34 -18.64 -7.82
CA GLU A 170 -4.28 -18.38 -6.73
C GLU A 170 -5.17 -17.19 -7.03
N THR A 171 -6.47 -17.36 -6.82
CA THR A 171 -7.47 -16.30 -7.04
C THR A 171 -7.87 -15.61 -5.75
N LYS A 172 -7.71 -16.28 -4.59
CA LYS A 172 -8.06 -15.73 -3.29
C LYS A 172 -6.88 -14.95 -2.73
N LEU A 173 -6.95 -13.61 -2.76
CA LEU A 173 -5.89 -12.73 -2.25
C LEU A 173 -5.52 -13.02 -0.78
N SER A 174 -6.48 -13.44 0.06
CA SER A 174 -6.18 -13.79 1.46
C SER A 174 -5.26 -15.01 1.55
N ALA A 175 -5.39 -16.00 0.68
CA ALA A 175 -4.52 -17.17 0.66
C ALA A 175 -3.09 -16.79 0.23
N ILE A 176 -2.94 -15.76 -0.61
CA ILE A 176 -1.63 -15.20 -0.95
C ILE A 176 -1.01 -14.52 0.27
N CYS A 177 -1.78 -13.73 1.03
CA CYS A 177 -1.30 -13.15 2.29
C CYS A 177 -0.88 -14.23 3.30
N GLU A 178 -1.67 -15.30 3.47
CA GLU A 178 -1.33 -16.44 4.33
C GLU A 178 0.02 -17.07 3.93
N ARG A 179 0.25 -17.28 2.63
CA ARG A 179 1.53 -17.81 2.12
C ARG A 179 2.72 -16.87 2.34
N VAL A 180 2.49 -15.55 2.27
CA VAL A 180 3.51 -14.56 2.66
C VAL A 180 3.84 -14.68 4.14
N PHE A 181 2.84 -14.83 5.00
CA PHE A 181 3.06 -15.01 6.44
C PHE A 181 3.85 -16.29 6.72
N ASP A 182 3.46 -17.42 6.13
CA ASP A 182 4.18 -18.69 6.27
C ASP A 182 5.65 -18.58 5.84
N ARG A 183 5.93 -17.77 4.80
CA ARG A 183 7.30 -17.52 4.33
C ARG A 183 8.11 -16.63 5.27
N CYS A 184 7.44 -15.72 5.97
CA CYS A 184 8.10 -14.81 6.92
C CYS A 184 8.24 -15.44 8.32
N LEU A 185 7.50 -16.49 8.65
CA LEU A 185 7.56 -17.12 9.98
C LEU A 185 8.98 -17.63 10.30
N ALA A 186 9.47 -17.25 11.48
CA ALA A 186 10.75 -17.72 11.97
C ALA A 186 10.75 -19.24 12.16
N PRO A 187 11.78 -19.98 11.70
CA PRO A 187 11.88 -21.43 11.95
C PRO A 187 12.16 -21.75 13.42
N THR A 188 12.74 -20.79 14.16
CA THR A 188 13.09 -20.89 15.58
C THR A 188 12.88 -19.55 16.28
N ALA A 189 12.55 -19.57 17.57
CA ALA A 189 12.38 -18.35 18.36
C ALA A 189 13.65 -17.48 18.38
N GLY A 190 13.46 -16.16 18.20
CA GLY A 190 14.53 -15.16 18.27
C GLY A 190 15.20 -14.80 16.93
N GLY A 191 14.71 -15.32 15.80
CA GLY A 191 15.11 -14.87 14.45
C GLY A 191 14.15 -13.83 13.86
N GLU A 192 14.45 -13.36 12.64
CA GLU A 192 13.48 -12.63 11.80
C GLU A 192 12.21 -13.48 11.63
N GLY A 193 11.04 -12.84 11.69
CA GLY A 193 9.75 -13.55 11.62
C GLY A 193 9.10 -13.90 12.94
N CYS A 194 9.56 -13.30 14.06
CA CYS A 194 8.97 -13.47 15.39
C CYS A 194 7.96 -12.36 15.76
N ASP A 195 7.76 -11.36 14.89
CA ASP A 195 6.87 -10.24 15.16
C ASP A 195 5.42 -10.52 14.72
N ASN A 196 4.50 -9.66 15.13
CA ASN A 196 3.16 -9.60 14.56
C ASN A 196 3.25 -9.28 13.06
N MET A 197 2.40 -9.95 12.28
CA MET A 197 2.36 -9.81 10.83
C MET A 197 0.97 -9.37 10.40
N THR A 198 0.90 -8.24 9.72
CA THR A 198 -0.32 -7.70 9.10
C THR A 198 0.03 -7.25 7.69
N MET A 199 -0.79 -7.66 6.72
CA MET A 199 -0.65 -7.30 5.32
C MET A 199 -2.02 -7.08 4.68
N ILE A 200 -2.11 -6.05 3.84
CA ILE A 200 -3.24 -5.76 2.96
C ILE A 200 -2.71 -5.86 1.52
N LEU A 201 -3.37 -6.70 0.72
CA LEU A 201 -3.10 -6.85 -0.71
C LEU A 201 -4.31 -6.34 -1.51
N VAL A 202 -4.07 -5.36 -2.38
CA VAL A 202 -5.08 -4.80 -3.28
C VAL A 202 -4.68 -5.07 -4.71
N GLN A 203 -5.41 -5.93 -5.41
CA GLN A 203 -5.19 -6.19 -6.83
C GLN A 203 -5.97 -5.19 -7.69
N PHE A 204 -5.31 -4.54 -8.64
CA PHE A 204 -5.97 -3.65 -9.59
C PHE A 204 -6.63 -4.46 -10.72
N LYS A 205 -7.78 -3.99 -11.21
CA LYS A 205 -8.43 -4.59 -12.37
C LYS A 205 -7.70 -4.15 -13.62
N ARG A 206 -7.34 -5.10 -14.50
CA ARG A 206 -6.94 -4.75 -15.86
C ARG A 206 -8.14 -4.13 -16.59
N PRO A 207 -7.94 -3.07 -17.38
CA PRO A 207 -9.00 -2.53 -18.23
C PRO A 207 -9.54 -3.63 -19.14
N VAL A 208 -10.87 -3.82 -19.15
CA VAL A 208 -11.54 -4.73 -20.07
C VAL A 208 -11.31 -4.20 -21.49
N GLY A 209 -10.36 -4.78 -22.21
CA GLY A 209 -9.90 -4.30 -23.52
C GLY A 209 -8.41 -4.54 -23.81
N SER A 210 -7.58 -4.77 -22.79
CA SER A 210 -6.21 -5.24 -22.96
C SER A 210 -6.20 -6.77 -23.09
N GLY A 211 -6.80 -7.30 -24.16
CA GLY A 211 -6.62 -8.71 -24.50
C GLY A 211 -5.12 -9.00 -24.58
N THR A 212 -4.66 -10.10 -23.98
CA THR A 212 -3.28 -10.54 -24.19
C THR A 212 -3.05 -10.73 -25.69
N LEU A 213 -1.82 -10.56 -26.17
CA LEU A 213 -1.49 -10.87 -27.57
C LEU A 213 -1.91 -12.32 -27.92
N GLU A 214 -1.93 -13.22 -26.93
CA GLU A 214 -2.41 -14.59 -27.04
C GLU A 214 -3.94 -14.66 -27.23
N GLU A 215 -4.73 -13.93 -26.43
CA GLU A 215 -6.20 -13.85 -26.59
C GLU A 215 -6.59 -13.18 -27.92
N GLN A 216 -5.82 -12.17 -28.34
CA GLN A 216 -6.00 -11.53 -29.65
C GLN A 216 -5.63 -12.47 -30.80
N GLN A 217 -4.56 -13.25 -30.67
CA GLN A 217 -4.16 -14.26 -31.66
C GLN A 217 -5.15 -15.42 -31.74
N GLU A 218 -5.65 -15.94 -30.61
CA GLU A 218 -6.68 -16.99 -30.59
C GLU A 218 -7.99 -16.50 -31.20
N GLN A 219 -8.43 -15.27 -30.88
CA GLN A 219 -9.60 -14.68 -31.53
C GLN A 219 -9.41 -14.49 -33.02
N GLN A 220 -8.21 -14.05 -33.47
CA GLN A 220 -7.90 -13.89 -34.89
C GLN A 220 -7.91 -15.24 -35.63
N LEU A 221 -7.31 -16.27 -35.05
CA LEU A 221 -7.30 -17.65 -35.58
C LEU A 221 -8.72 -18.24 -35.67
N LEU A 222 -9.57 -17.99 -34.68
CA LEU A 222 -10.98 -18.41 -34.68
C LEU A 222 -11.82 -17.67 -35.74
N THR A 223 -11.58 -16.38 -35.94
CA THR A 223 -12.23 -15.62 -37.02
C THR A 223 -11.77 -16.02 -38.43
N ASP A 224 -10.49 -16.38 -38.61
CA ASP A 224 -9.98 -16.81 -39.92
C ASP A 224 -10.45 -18.23 -40.30
N GLN A 225 -10.63 -19.12 -39.32
CA GLN A 225 -11.19 -20.46 -39.54
C GLN A 225 -12.69 -20.43 -39.90
N THR A 226 -13.46 -19.50 -39.32
CA THR A 226 -14.88 -19.32 -39.65
C THR A 226 -15.06 -18.64 -41.01
N ALA A 227 -14.20 -17.69 -41.39
CA ALA A 227 -14.22 -17.08 -42.71
C ALA A 227 -13.83 -18.03 -43.87
N THR A 228 -13.00 -19.04 -43.61
CA THR A 228 -12.60 -20.04 -44.62
C THR A 228 -13.62 -21.16 -44.81
N THR A 229 -14.38 -21.50 -43.77
CA THR A 229 -15.44 -22.51 -43.86
C THR A 229 -16.66 -22.02 -44.65
N ASP A 230 -17.04 -20.75 -44.53
CA ASP A 230 -18.15 -20.16 -45.29
C ASP A 230 -17.89 -20.01 -46.80
N LYS A 231 -16.62 -19.88 -47.22
CA LYS A 231 -16.28 -19.83 -48.66
C LYS A 231 -16.26 -21.19 -49.35
N SER A 232 -16.30 -22.29 -48.60
CA SER A 232 -16.28 -23.65 -49.14
C SER A 232 -17.67 -24.25 -49.37
N ALA A 233 -18.74 -23.61 -48.88
CA ALA A 233 -20.11 -24.12 -48.94
C ALA A 233 -20.93 -23.68 -50.18
N SER A 234 -20.37 -22.90 -51.12
CA SER A 234 -21.13 -22.35 -52.26
C SER A 234 -20.80 -22.95 -53.64
N GLY A 235 -20.32 -24.20 -53.73
CA GLY A 235 -19.92 -24.75 -55.01
C GLY A 235 -20.00 -26.26 -55.16
N SER A 236 -21.21 -26.82 -55.27
CA SER A 236 -21.53 -27.95 -56.17
C SER A 236 -22.95 -28.47 -55.94
N GLY A 237 -23.80 -28.43 -56.96
CA GLY A 237 -25.11 -29.08 -56.97
C GLY A 237 -25.65 -29.21 -58.39
N SER A 238 -25.31 -30.32 -59.03
CA SER A 238 -25.61 -30.72 -60.41
C SER A 238 -26.96 -31.45 -60.57
N GLY A 239 -27.66 -31.18 -61.69
CA GLY A 239 -28.59 -32.09 -62.40
C GLY A 239 -29.96 -32.38 -61.75
N PRO A 240 -30.99 -32.83 -62.50
CA PRO A 240 -30.88 -33.79 -63.62
C PRO A 240 -31.72 -33.50 -64.89
N GLU A 241 -31.64 -34.47 -65.81
CA GLU A 241 -32.15 -34.63 -67.18
C GLU A 241 -33.69 -34.56 -67.38
N SER A 242 -34.10 -34.26 -68.63
CA SER A 242 -35.19 -34.92 -69.40
C SER A 242 -35.21 -34.31 -70.81
N GLU A 243 -34.83 -35.07 -71.85
CA GLU A 243 -35.66 -35.89 -72.76
C GLU A 243 -36.39 -35.15 -73.90
N SER A 244 -35.96 -35.52 -75.13
CA SER A 244 -36.76 -35.76 -76.34
C SER A 244 -37.35 -34.59 -77.15
N GLY A 245 -37.17 -34.69 -78.49
CA GLY A 245 -38.18 -34.26 -79.44
C GLY A 245 -37.70 -33.44 -80.65
N SER A 246 -37.31 -34.16 -81.71
CA SER A 246 -37.36 -33.81 -83.15
C SER A 246 -36.46 -32.69 -83.70
#